data_AF-A0A6I5C3K0-F1
#
_entry.id   AF-A0A6I5C3K0-F1
#
_cell.length_a   1.000
_cell.length_b   1.000
_cell.length_c   1.000
_cell.angle_alpha   90.00
_cell.angle_beta   90.00
_cell.angle_gamma   90.00
#
_symmetry.space_group_name_H-M   'P 1'
#
loop_
_entity.id
_entity.type
_entity.pdbx_description
1 polymer ?
#
loop_
_entity_poly.entity_id
_entity_poly.type
_entity_poly.pdbx_seq_one_letter_code
_entity_poly.pdbx_strand_id
1 'polypeptide(L)'
;LPDGGFPGASGDSVNSTGLAVQGLSLDKETYAPQITRALAFLAAQQNADGGFNVAKEGQRGSDVRASAQAVSGATGISFGTLKADLTGTRPQPGPTADQGGGTPDIITAGETGGTGDASAGGGGGGALASTG
;
A
#
# COMPACT_ATOMS: atom_id res chain seq x y z
N LEU A 1 5.57 1.45 9.24
CA LEU A 1 6.89 2.10 9.05
C LEU A 1 7.30 2.83 10.34
N PRO A 2 8.48 3.46 10.46
CA PRO A 2 8.89 4.13 11.71
C PRO A 2 7.86 5.15 12.23
N ASP A 3 7.11 5.78 11.33
CA ASP A 3 6.08 6.76 11.67
C ASP A 3 4.69 6.16 11.91
N GLY A 4 4.53 4.82 11.80
CA GLY A 4 3.26 4.12 11.97
C GLY A 4 2.40 4.01 10.72
N GLY A 5 2.77 4.66 9.61
CA GLY A 5 2.06 4.57 8.35
C GLY A 5 2.21 3.21 7.67
N PHE A 6 1.20 2.85 6.89
CA PHE A 6 1.23 1.73 5.95
C PHE A 6 1.42 2.26 4.52
N PRO A 7 2.27 1.60 3.72
CA PRO A 7 2.57 2.05 2.37
C PRO A 7 1.34 1.97 1.44
N GLY A 8 1.29 2.89 0.49
CA GLY A 8 0.42 2.85 -0.68
C GLY A 8 1.19 3.26 -1.93
N ALA A 9 0.47 3.58 -3.02
CA ALA A 9 1.09 3.92 -4.31
C ALA A 9 1.94 5.21 -4.30
N SER A 10 1.82 6.05 -3.27
CA SER A 10 2.48 7.37 -3.18
C SER A 10 3.10 7.60 -1.80
N GLY A 11 3.79 6.59 -1.28
CA GLY A 11 4.36 6.62 0.08
C GLY A 11 3.35 6.23 1.15
N ASP A 12 3.50 6.76 2.36
CA ASP A 12 2.65 6.38 3.49
C ASP A 12 1.22 6.87 3.32
N SER A 13 0.30 5.91 3.19
CA SER A 13 -1.08 6.12 2.79
C SER A 13 -2.01 6.17 3.99
N VAL A 14 -2.83 7.22 4.05
CA VAL A 14 -3.94 7.32 5.02
C VAL A 14 -4.95 6.20 4.79
N ASN A 15 -5.28 5.94 3.52
CA ASN A 15 -6.21 4.88 3.11
C ASN A 15 -5.77 3.50 3.63
N SER A 16 -4.55 3.10 3.27
CA SER A 16 -3.99 1.81 3.68
C SER A 16 -3.89 1.72 5.20
N THR A 17 -3.50 2.81 5.87
CA THR A 17 -3.36 2.84 7.32
C THR A 17 -4.72 2.67 8.01
N GLY A 18 -5.77 3.35 7.54
CA GLY A 18 -7.13 3.20 8.07
C GLY A 18 -7.68 1.78 7.94
N LEU A 19 -7.42 1.11 6.81
CA LEU A 19 -7.80 -0.29 6.59
C LEU A 19 -6.95 -1.25 7.44
N ALA A 20 -5.65 -1.00 7.57
CA ALA A 20 -4.77 -1.82 8.38
C ALA A 20 -5.16 -1.79 9.87
N VAL A 21 -5.54 -0.63 10.39
CA VAL A 21 -6.06 -0.52 11.77
C VAL A 21 -7.28 -1.40 11.97
N GLN A 22 -8.22 -1.43 11.01
CA GLN A 22 -9.41 -2.29 11.08
C GLN A 22 -9.03 -3.77 11.09
N GLY A 23 -8.12 -4.19 10.21
CA GLY A 23 -7.66 -5.59 10.14
C GLY A 23 -6.92 -6.03 11.40
N LEU A 24 -5.99 -5.22 11.90
CA LEU A 24 -5.25 -5.52 13.13
C LEU A 24 -6.15 -5.55 14.37
N SER A 25 -7.23 -4.75 14.37
CA SER A 25 -8.18 -4.71 15.49
C SER A 25 -8.97 -6.01 15.67
N LEU A 26 -8.92 -6.94 14.70
CA LEU A 26 -9.48 -8.29 14.85
C LEU A 26 -8.75 -9.13 15.92
N ASP A 27 -7.48 -8.84 16.17
CA ASP A 27 -6.67 -9.41 17.26
C ASP A 27 -5.93 -8.28 17.99
N LYS A 28 -6.73 -7.40 18.58
CA LYS A 28 -6.28 -6.14 19.16
C LYS A 28 -5.22 -6.31 20.25
N GLU A 29 -5.32 -7.36 21.05
CA GLU A 29 -4.37 -7.62 22.15
C GLU A 29 -2.97 -7.90 21.61
N THR A 30 -2.87 -8.75 20.59
CA THR A 30 -1.60 -9.08 19.92
C THR A 30 -1.00 -7.86 19.21
N TYR A 31 -1.83 -7.03 18.58
CA TYR A 31 -1.36 -5.93 17.71
C TYR A 31 -1.47 -4.53 18.32
N ALA A 32 -1.68 -4.41 19.64
CA ALA A 32 -1.86 -3.12 20.31
C ALA A 32 -0.75 -2.09 19.97
N PRO A 33 0.56 -2.45 19.97
CA PRO A 33 1.61 -1.47 19.64
C PRO A 33 1.53 -0.93 18.20
N GLN A 34 1.16 -1.77 17.25
CA GLN A 34 1.01 -1.43 15.83
C GLN A 34 -0.19 -0.52 15.63
N ILE A 35 -1.32 -0.87 16.27
CA ILE A 35 -2.54 -0.06 16.26
C ILE A 35 -2.26 1.33 16.84
N THR A 36 -1.60 1.42 17.99
CA THR A 36 -1.27 2.72 18.61
C THR A 36 -0.43 3.59 17.67
N ARG A 37 0.60 3.04 17.02
CA ARG A 37 1.43 3.80 16.07
C ARG A 37 0.64 4.24 14.84
N ALA A 38 -0.21 3.37 14.28
CA ALA A 38 -1.04 3.69 13.13
C ALA A 38 -2.08 4.78 13.45
N LEU A 39 -2.67 4.76 14.65
CA LEU A 39 -3.57 5.82 15.12
C LEU A 39 -2.84 7.16 15.31
N ALA A 40 -1.62 7.13 15.84
CA ALA A 40 -0.79 8.33 15.95
C ALA A 40 -0.42 8.90 14.58
N PHE A 41 -0.11 8.04 13.60
CA PHE A 41 0.08 8.45 12.20
C PHE A 41 -1.17 9.15 11.66
N LEU A 42 -2.35 8.52 11.76
CA LEU A 42 -3.60 9.09 11.26
C LEU A 42 -3.87 10.44 11.91
N ALA A 43 -3.74 10.57 13.23
CA ALA A 43 -3.93 11.84 13.93
C ALA A 43 -3.02 12.96 13.38
N ALA A 44 -1.77 12.64 13.04
CA ALA A 44 -0.83 13.60 12.44
C ALA A 44 -1.17 13.98 10.99
N GLN A 45 -2.03 13.22 10.31
CA GLN A 45 -2.47 13.50 8.93
C GLN A 45 -3.81 14.24 8.85
N GLN A 46 -4.49 14.49 9.97
CA GLN A 46 -5.78 15.18 9.96
C GLN A 46 -5.60 16.65 9.54
N ASN A 47 -6.38 17.09 8.56
CA ASN A 47 -6.41 18.46 8.08
C ASN A 47 -7.18 19.37 9.06
N ALA A 48 -7.00 20.69 8.95
CA ALA A 48 -7.68 21.67 9.80
C ALA A 48 -9.22 21.67 9.64
N ASP A 49 -9.74 21.20 8.51
CA ASP A 49 -11.17 21.02 8.25
C ASP A 49 -11.73 19.69 8.81
N GLY A 50 -10.88 18.88 9.45
CA GLY A 50 -11.20 17.57 10.00
C GLY A 50 -11.10 16.41 9.01
N GLY A 51 -10.90 16.67 7.72
CA GLY A 51 -10.72 15.65 6.69
C GLY A 51 -9.28 15.16 6.57
N PHE A 52 -9.01 14.33 5.56
CA PHE A 52 -7.70 13.70 5.35
C PHE A 52 -7.30 13.70 3.88
N ASN A 53 -6.01 13.86 3.60
CA ASN A 53 -5.44 13.62 2.27
C ASN A 53 -5.25 12.10 2.04
N VAL A 54 -5.08 11.67 0.78
CA VAL A 54 -4.90 10.24 0.44
C VAL A 54 -3.60 9.64 1.01
N ALA A 55 -2.54 10.43 1.05
CA ALA A 55 -1.22 10.05 1.52
C ALA A 55 -0.52 11.25 2.17
N LYS A 56 0.46 10.98 3.02
CA LYS A 56 1.22 12.00 3.76
C LYS A 56 1.88 13.04 2.86
N GLU A 57 2.46 12.60 1.75
CA GLU A 57 3.13 13.46 0.75
C GLU A 57 2.25 13.73 -0.48
N GLY A 58 0.96 13.39 -0.42
CA GLY A 58 0.04 13.49 -1.55
C GLY A 58 -0.49 14.90 -1.83
N GLN A 59 -1.33 15.01 -2.86
CA GLN A 59 -2.03 16.24 -3.18
C GLN A 59 -2.84 16.73 -1.97
N ARG A 60 -2.71 18.03 -1.67
CA ARG A 60 -3.44 18.67 -0.58
C ARG A 60 -4.93 18.81 -0.93
N GLY A 61 -5.77 18.49 0.02
CA GLY A 61 -7.22 18.55 -0.08
C GLY A 61 -7.85 17.32 0.56
N SER A 62 -8.85 17.55 1.41
CA SER A 62 -9.57 16.47 2.07
C SER A 62 -10.28 15.58 1.04
N ASP A 63 -9.93 14.31 1.03
CA ASP A 63 -10.50 13.26 0.19
C ASP A 63 -11.54 12.47 0.98
N VAL A 64 -12.73 12.27 0.40
CA VAL A 64 -13.85 11.62 1.08
C VAL A 64 -13.52 10.17 1.43
N ARG A 65 -12.85 9.43 0.54
CA ARG A 65 -12.49 8.03 0.77
C ARG A 65 -11.43 7.90 1.86
N ALA A 66 -10.39 8.72 1.81
CA ALA A 66 -9.35 8.77 2.82
C ALA A 66 -9.94 9.09 4.19
N SER A 67 -10.82 10.10 4.24
CA SER A 67 -11.49 10.51 5.47
C SER A 67 -12.38 9.40 6.03
N ALA A 68 -13.17 8.73 5.19
CA ALA A 68 -14.01 7.62 5.62
C ALA A 68 -13.18 6.45 6.18
N GLN A 69 -12.08 6.07 5.52
CA GLN A 69 -11.22 4.97 5.96
C GLN A 69 -10.42 5.31 7.22
N ALA A 70 -9.91 6.54 7.33
CA ALA A 70 -9.21 7.03 8.51
C ALA A 70 -10.13 7.05 9.73
N VAL A 71 -11.32 7.64 9.60
CA VAL A 71 -12.30 7.72 10.69
C VAL A 71 -12.76 6.31 11.09
N SER A 72 -13.10 5.45 10.13
CA SER A 72 -13.54 4.08 10.42
C SER A 72 -12.45 3.27 11.13
N GLY A 73 -11.18 3.44 10.75
CA GLY A 73 -10.06 2.84 11.48
C GLY A 73 -9.90 3.43 12.88
N ALA A 74 -9.99 4.75 13.01
CA ALA A 74 -9.74 5.46 14.26
C ALA A 74 -10.80 5.25 15.35
N THR A 75 -12.08 5.14 14.97
CA THR A 75 -13.17 4.97 15.93
C THR A 75 -13.18 3.58 16.56
N GLY A 76 -12.42 2.62 16.02
CA GLY A 76 -12.32 1.26 16.55
C GLY A 76 -13.66 0.51 16.58
N ILE A 77 -14.62 0.94 15.74
CA ILE A 77 -15.90 0.24 15.60
C ILE A 77 -15.59 -1.06 14.87
N SER A 78 -15.77 -2.17 15.58
CA SER A 78 -15.55 -3.50 15.02
C SER A 78 -16.57 -3.80 13.92
N PHE A 79 -16.09 -4.13 12.72
CA PHE A 79 -16.93 -4.64 11.63
C PHE A 79 -17.30 -6.12 11.79
N GLY A 80 -16.78 -6.81 12.82
CA GLY A 80 -17.14 -8.20 13.09
C GLY A 80 -16.20 -8.90 14.08
N THR A 81 -16.61 -10.10 14.51
CA THR A 81 -15.79 -10.99 15.34
C THR A 81 -14.98 -11.91 14.45
N LEU A 82 -13.65 -11.94 14.62
CA LEU A 82 -12.81 -12.93 13.98
C LEU A 82 -13.05 -14.29 14.63
N LYS A 83 -13.59 -15.24 13.86
CA LYS A 83 -13.83 -16.62 14.31
C LYS A 83 -12.73 -17.60 13.91
N ALA A 84 -11.84 -17.19 13.01
CA ALA A 84 -10.71 -17.99 12.60
C ALA A 84 -9.59 -17.84 13.65
N ASP A 85 -8.97 -18.97 14.02
CA ASP A 85 -7.79 -18.96 14.88
C ASP A 85 -6.59 -18.41 14.11
N LEU A 86 -5.92 -17.40 14.67
CA LEU A 86 -4.68 -16.84 14.13
C LEU A 86 -3.44 -17.49 14.70
N THR A 87 -3.57 -18.43 15.65
CA THR A 87 -2.43 -19.11 16.28
C THR A 87 -1.57 -19.78 15.22
N GLY A 88 -0.26 -19.51 15.27
CA GLY A 88 0.70 -20.04 14.30
C GLY A 88 0.83 -19.25 13.00
N THR A 89 -0.02 -18.23 12.76
CA THR A 89 0.23 -17.26 11.69
C THR A 89 1.43 -16.38 12.03
N ARG A 90 2.16 -15.95 11.01
CA ARG A 90 3.30 -15.04 11.15
C ARG A 90 3.15 -13.91 10.14
N PRO A 91 3.57 -12.68 10.47
CA PRO A 91 3.66 -11.62 9.49
C PRO A 91 4.44 -12.10 8.27
N GLN A 92 3.95 -11.80 7.07
CA GLN A 92 4.71 -12.07 5.85
C GLN A 92 6.06 -11.35 5.98
N PRO A 93 7.20 -12.00 5.65
CA PRO A 93 8.47 -11.30 5.56
C PRO A 93 8.30 -10.06 4.67
N GLY A 94 8.84 -8.93 5.12
CA GLY A 94 8.87 -7.72 4.29
C GLY A 94 9.55 -8.03 2.95
N PRO A 95 9.32 -7.21 1.90
CA PRO A 95 9.99 -7.41 0.62
C PRO A 95 11.49 -7.53 0.89
N THR A 96 12.04 -8.70 0.56
CA THR A 96 13.48 -8.91 0.53
C THR A 96 14.00 -7.89 -0.47
N ALA A 97 14.84 -6.96 -0.02
CA ALA A 97 15.75 -6.29 -0.94
C ALA A 97 16.68 -7.39 -1.44
N ASP A 98 16.27 -8.06 -2.52
CA ASP A 98 17.02 -9.16 -3.08
C ASP A 98 18.33 -8.58 -3.60
N GLN A 99 19.42 -8.93 -2.92
CA GLN A 99 20.76 -8.72 -3.40
C GLN A 99 20.96 -9.68 -4.59
N GLY A 100 20.72 -9.19 -5.80
CA GLY A 100 20.96 -9.98 -6.99
C GLY A 100 20.35 -9.32 -8.22
N GLY A 101 21.11 -8.41 -8.84
CA GLY A 101 20.70 -7.70 -10.05
C GLY A 101 20.42 -8.63 -11.23
N GLY A 102 19.16 -9.01 -11.41
CA GLY A 102 18.62 -9.51 -12.65
C GLY A 102 17.52 -8.55 -13.10
N THR A 103 17.74 -7.87 -14.21
CA THR A 103 16.67 -7.15 -14.92
C THR A 103 15.49 -8.11 -15.10
N PRO A 104 14.24 -7.74 -14.77
CA PRO A 104 13.11 -8.63 -14.98
C PRO A 104 13.01 -9.00 -16.47
N ASP A 105 13.03 -10.30 -16.76
CA ASP A 105 12.80 -10.82 -18.10
C ASP A 105 11.40 -10.43 -18.57
N ILE A 106 11.33 -9.55 -19.56
CA ILE A 106 10.09 -9.28 -20.28
C ILE A 106 9.85 -10.47 -21.19
N ILE A 107 9.03 -11.42 -20.74
CA ILE A 107 8.52 -12.47 -21.61
C ILE A 107 7.38 -11.87 -22.45
N THR A 108 7.70 -11.44 -23.66
CA THR A 108 6.68 -11.20 -24.69
C THR A 108 6.12 -12.55 -25.10
N ALA A 109 4.83 -12.78 -24.85
CA ALA A 109 4.16 -14.00 -25.27
C ALA A 109 4.01 -14.02 -26.80
N GLY A 110 4.88 -14.76 -27.47
CA GLY A 110 4.71 -15.12 -28.87
C GLY A 110 5.96 -15.03 -29.73
N GLU A 111 7.02 -15.77 -29.42
CA GLU A 111 8.10 -16.05 -30.37
C GLU A 111 8.67 -17.44 -30.10
N THR A 112 8.08 -18.44 -30.76
CA THR A 112 8.70 -19.77 -30.90
C THR A 112 9.87 -19.68 -31.87
N GLY A 113 11.09 -19.73 -31.34
CA GLY A 113 12.30 -20.27 -31.97
C GLY A 113 12.86 -19.56 -33.21
N GLY A 114 14.09 -19.06 -33.11
CA GLY A 114 14.89 -18.74 -34.30
C GLY A 114 16.10 -17.87 -34.01
N THR A 115 17.29 -18.45 -34.16
CA THR A 115 18.60 -17.77 -34.17
C THR A 115 18.69 -16.67 -35.24
N GLY A 116 19.26 -15.51 -34.90
CA GLY A 116 19.61 -14.47 -35.88
C GLY A 116 20.34 -13.29 -35.25
N ASP A 117 21.63 -13.16 -35.55
CA ASP A 117 22.48 -11.98 -35.33
C ASP A 117 22.05 -10.83 -36.25
N ALA A 118 22.09 -9.57 -35.77
CA ALA A 118 22.45 -8.34 -36.49
C ALA A 118 21.85 -7.06 -35.85
N SER A 119 22.74 -6.26 -35.27
CA SER A 119 22.92 -4.81 -35.45
C SER A 119 21.74 -3.83 -35.71
N ALA A 120 21.86 -2.70 -35.00
CA ALA A 120 21.60 -1.32 -35.44
C ALA A 120 20.17 -0.77 -35.41
N GLY A 121 19.99 0.21 -34.50
CA GLY A 121 19.56 1.54 -34.90
C GLY A 121 18.06 1.86 -34.84
N GLY A 122 17.75 2.88 -34.03
CA GLY A 122 16.82 3.93 -34.45
C GLY A 122 15.45 3.96 -33.78
N GLY A 123 15.13 5.14 -33.23
CA GLY A 123 13.78 5.71 -33.32
C GLY A 123 12.80 5.39 -32.19
N GLY A 124 13.05 5.94 -31.00
CA GLY A 124 12.03 6.01 -29.95
C GLY A 124 10.93 7.01 -30.32
N GLY A 125 9.78 6.49 -30.77
CA GLY A 125 8.56 7.26 -30.99
C GLY A 125 7.35 6.32 -31.02
N GLY A 126 6.61 6.26 -29.92
CA GLY A 126 5.39 5.45 -29.81
C GLY A 126 4.55 5.88 -28.62
N ALA A 127 3.49 6.63 -28.91
CA ALA A 127 2.48 7.08 -27.97
C ALA A 127 1.50 5.96 -27.56
N LEU A 128 0.66 6.29 -26.56
CA LEU A 128 -0.59 5.64 -26.12
C LEU A 128 -0.39 4.55 -25.02
N ALA A 129 -1.22 4.44 -23.98
CA ALA A 129 -2.65 4.71 -23.93
C ALA A 129 -3.18 5.23 -22.58
N SER A 130 -4.21 6.07 -22.72
CA SER A 130 -5.24 6.42 -21.75
C SER A 130 -6.09 5.21 -21.37
N THR A 131 -6.46 5.08 -20.09
CA THR A 131 -7.64 4.31 -19.68
C THR A 131 -8.42 5.06 -18.61
N GLY A 132 -9.55 5.61 -19.09
CA GLY A 132 -10.82 5.93 -18.41
C GLY A 132 -10.87 6.07 -16.89
#